data_AF-A0A3B9KUM0-F1
#
_entry.id   AF-A0A3B9KUM0-F1
#
_cell.length_a   1.000
_cell.length_b   1.000
_cell.length_c   1.000
_cell.angle_alpha   90.00
_cell.angle_beta   90.00
_cell.angle_gamma   90.00
#
_symmetry.space_group_name_H-M   'P 1'
#
loop_
_entity.id
_entity.type
_entity.pdbx_description
1 polymer ?
#
loop_
_entity_poly.entity_id
_entity_poly.type
_entity_poly.pdbx_seq_one_letter_code
_entity_poly.pdbx_strand_id
1 'polypeptide(L)'
;VTPGTTVIQLDSDSLTPGKQKIVLRAIAPDDPRFLDSEEKTCTFEFSAKLADPIPTVAEEEGKIVLTIPAVKHADKYLYTVDGKSFTTKEVKTDISDKVTSGGVHIIKVKAQSENKYFSESNEAMTGYVTYLTLAAPLPTAVKEEDVVTFTWDAVENASSYYVTYGEDKIYTTATSLVLPYVADAAFGIQAKGASFHLDSAVTTLTAAEILTPAA
;
A
#
# COMPACT_ATOMS: atom_id res chain seq x y z
N VAL A 1 -15.15 -61.52 -28.78
CA VAL A 1 -15.39 -60.32 -27.96
C VAL A 1 -14.68 -59.18 -28.65
N THR A 2 -15.41 -58.17 -29.11
CA THR A 2 -14.79 -56.97 -29.67
C THR A 2 -14.09 -56.23 -28.53
N PRO A 3 -12.83 -55.79 -28.66
CA PRO A 3 -12.19 -54.97 -27.64
C PRO A 3 -13.05 -53.74 -27.37
N GLY A 4 -13.52 -53.59 -26.13
CA GLY A 4 -14.17 -52.37 -25.67
C GLY A 4 -13.12 -51.36 -25.17
N THR A 5 -13.38 -50.08 -25.33
CA THR A 5 -12.57 -49.01 -24.71
C THR A 5 -13.23 -48.56 -23.42
N THR A 6 -12.51 -48.66 -22.31
CA THR A 6 -12.90 -48.04 -21.03
C THR A 6 -12.14 -46.72 -20.87
N VAL A 7 -12.86 -45.63 -20.63
CA VAL A 7 -12.27 -44.32 -20.35
C VAL A 7 -12.34 -44.06 -18.85
N ILE A 8 -11.19 -43.79 -18.24
CA ILE A 8 -11.09 -43.34 -16.85
C ILE A 8 -10.83 -41.84 -16.87
N GLN A 9 -11.76 -41.06 -16.30
CA GLN A 9 -11.60 -39.62 -16.11
C GLN A 9 -10.92 -39.39 -14.76
N LEU A 10 -9.90 -38.54 -14.75
CA LEU A 10 -9.21 -38.13 -13.52
C LEU A 10 -9.57 -36.69 -13.22
N ASP A 11 -9.93 -36.42 -11.98
CA ASP A 11 -10.15 -35.06 -11.50
C ASP A 11 -8.80 -34.38 -11.27
N SER A 12 -8.54 -33.27 -11.97
CA SER A 12 -7.32 -32.50 -11.81
C SER A 12 -7.16 -31.91 -10.41
N ASP A 13 -8.27 -31.64 -9.70
CA ASP A 13 -8.23 -31.08 -8.34
C ASP A 13 -7.79 -32.11 -7.30
N SER A 14 -7.91 -33.40 -7.63
CA SER A 14 -7.41 -34.52 -6.83
C SER A 14 -5.93 -34.84 -7.08
N LEU A 15 -5.32 -34.19 -8.07
CA LEU A 15 -3.94 -34.44 -8.50
C LEU A 15 -3.05 -33.24 -8.17
N THR A 16 -1.82 -33.50 -7.73
CA THR A 16 -0.81 -32.46 -7.60
C THR A 16 -0.18 -32.19 -8.97
N PRO A 17 -0.09 -30.93 -9.43
CA PRO A 17 0.67 -30.60 -10.64
C PRO A 17 2.08 -31.19 -10.62
N GLY A 18 2.48 -31.77 -11.74
CA GLY A 18 3.72 -32.52 -11.86
C GLY A 18 3.57 -33.85 -12.58
N LYS A 19 4.65 -34.64 -12.51
CA LYS A 19 4.70 -35.96 -13.14
C LYS A 19 3.90 -36.96 -12.30
N GLN A 20 2.85 -37.51 -12.89
CA GLN A 20 1.95 -38.48 -12.30
C GLN A 20 2.18 -39.87 -12.90
N LYS A 21 1.93 -40.90 -12.10
CA LYS A 21 2.02 -42.31 -12.48
C LYS A 21 0.67 -42.98 -12.23
N ILE A 22 0.08 -43.51 -13.28
CA ILE A 22 -1.13 -44.35 -13.22
C ILE A 22 -0.70 -45.79 -13.41
N VAL A 23 -1.15 -46.69 -12.54
CA VAL A 23 -0.97 -48.14 -12.68
C VAL A 23 -2.34 -48.76 -12.89
N LEU A 24 -2.47 -49.56 -13.94
CA LEU A 24 -3.72 -50.21 -14.34
C LEU A 24 -3.49 -51.72 -14.42
N ARG A 25 -4.42 -52.49 -13.86
CA ARG A 25 -4.50 -53.96 -13.97
C ARG A 25 -5.94 -54.36 -14.23
N ALA A 26 -6.18 -55.24 -15.19
CA ALA A 26 -7.49 -55.87 -15.33
C ALA A 26 -7.59 -57.02 -14.32
N ILE A 27 -8.66 -57.02 -13.53
CA ILE A 27 -8.96 -58.08 -12.57
C ILE A 27 -9.84 -59.11 -13.25
N ALA A 28 -9.45 -60.38 -13.16
CA ALA A 28 -10.21 -61.51 -13.68
C ALA A 28 -11.53 -61.67 -12.90
N PRO A 29 -12.58 -62.26 -13.52
CA PRO A 29 -13.77 -62.67 -12.78
C PRO A 29 -13.42 -63.74 -11.73
N ASP A 30 -14.33 -63.98 -10.77
CA ASP A 30 -14.22 -65.05 -9.76
C ASP A 30 -14.38 -66.47 -10.38
N ASP A 31 -13.61 -66.76 -11.43
CA ASP A 31 -13.49 -68.04 -12.10
C ASP A 31 -12.00 -68.39 -12.19
N PRO A 32 -11.55 -69.49 -11.58
CA PRO A 32 -10.12 -69.83 -11.46
C PRO A 32 -9.43 -70.14 -12.79
N ARG A 33 -10.18 -70.19 -13.91
CA ARG A 33 -9.60 -70.37 -15.25
C ARG A 33 -9.06 -69.08 -15.87
N PHE A 34 -9.34 -67.92 -15.26
CA PHE A 34 -8.88 -66.62 -15.74
C PHE A 34 -7.86 -66.02 -14.76
N LEU A 35 -6.85 -65.37 -15.30
CA LEU A 35 -5.82 -64.67 -14.52
C LEU A 35 -5.92 -63.16 -14.78
N ASP A 36 -5.59 -62.38 -13.76
CA ASP A 36 -5.45 -60.93 -13.87
C ASP A 36 -4.42 -60.57 -14.96
N SER A 37 -4.55 -59.38 -15.54
CA SER A 37 -3.52 -58.90 -16.46
C SER A 37 -2.26 -58.50 -15.71
N GLU A 38 -1.15 -58.41 -16.44
CA GLU A 38 0.01 -57.65 -15.97
C GLU A 38 -0.37 -56.18 -15.72
N GLU A 39 0.34 -55.55 -14.79
CA GLU A 39 0.22 -54.12 -14.56
C GLU A 39 0.76 -53.34 -15.75
N LYS A 40 0.00 -52.34 -16.21
CA LYS A 40 0.47 -51.34 -17.15
C LYS A 40 0.61 -50.00 -16.45
N THR A 41 1.77 -49.40 -16.60
CA THR A 41 2.05 -48.06 -16.11
C THR A 41 1.88 -47.05 -17.25
N CYS A 42 1.18 -45.97 -16.98
CA CYS A 42 1.17 -44.76 -17.80
C CYS A 42 1.71 -43.59 -16.95
N THR A 43 2.50 -42.71 -17.57
CA THR A 43 2.92 -41.46 -16.94
C THR A 43 2.43 -40.29 -17.75
N PHE A 44 1.95 -39.26 -17.07
CA PHE A 44 1.62 -37.98 -17.67
C PHE A 44 2.16 -36.86 -16.78
N GLU A 45 2.24 -35.66 -17.32
CA GLU A 45 2.60 -34.47 -16.56
C GLU A 45 1.62 -33.35 -16.91
N PHE A 46 1.33 -32.51 -15.93
CA PHE A 46 0.52 -31.32 -16.11
C PHE A 46 1.01 -30.22 -15.19
N SER A 47 0.68 -28.98 -15.55
CA SER A 47 1.04 -27.78 -14.79
C SER A 47 -0.21 -27.02 -14.38
N ALA A 48 -0.10 -26.19 -13.35
CA ALA A 48 -1.15 -25.29 -12.91
C ALA A 48 -0.64 -23.85 -12.81
N LYS A 49 -1.56 -22.89 -12.78
CA LYS A 49 -1.26 -21.50 -12.50
C LYS A 49 -1.50 -21.20 -11.02
N LEU A 50 -0.62 -20.43 -10.40
CA LEU A 50 -0.83 -19.95 -9.04
C LEU A 50 -2.04 -19.00 -8.95
N ALA A 51 -2.74 -19.04 -7.81
CA ALA A 51 -3.83 -18.11 -7.55
C ALA A 51 -3.30 -16.67 -7.36
N ASP A 52 -4.13 -15.69 -7.70
CA ASP A 52 -3.78 -14.27 -7.63
C ASP A 52 -3.78 -13.78 -6.16
N PRO A 53 -2.67 -13.22 -5.64
CA PRO A 53 -2.57 -12.81 -4.24
C PRO A 53 -3.14 -11.40 -4.04
N ILE A 54 -4.45 -11.27 -3.83
CA ILE A 54 -5.11 -9.96 -3.63
C ILE A 54 -4.58 -9.28 -2.35
N PRO A 55 -3.71 -8.24 -2.45
CA PRO A 55 -3.02 -7.70 -1.29
C PRO A 55 -3.84 -6.59 -0.61
N THR A 56 -3.54 -6.33 0.65
CA THR A 56 -4.05 -5.16 1.40
C THR A 56 -2.89 -4.38 2.03
N VAL A 57 -3.10 -3.09 2.29
CA VAL A 57 -2.14 -2.24 3.00
C VAL A 57 -2.86 -1.52 4.12
N ALA A 58 -2.30 -1.56 5.32
CA ALA A 58 -2.86 -0.90 6.49
C ALA A 58 -1.73 -0.43 7.43
N GLU A 59 -2.05 0.52 8.30
CA GLU A 59 -1.18 0.88 9.41
C GLU A 59 -1.34 -0.13 10.55
N GLU A 60 -0.24 -0.76 10.97
CA GLU A 60 -0.17 -1.64 12.13
C GLU A 60 1.00 -1.16 13.01
N GLU A 61 0.72 -0.77 14.26
CA GLU A 61 1.74 -0.35 15.24
C GLU A 61 2.67 0.77 14.73
N GLY A 62 2.12 1.76 14.01
CA GLY A 62 2.87 2.91 13.47
C GLY A 62 3.70 2.58 12.21
N LYS A 63 3.47 1.42 11.60
CA LYS A 63 4.11 0.99 10.36
C LYS A 63 3.09 0.75 9.27
N ILE A 64 3.46 1.04 8.03
CA ILE A 64 2.62 0.73 6.88
C ILE A 64 2.96 -0.68 6.41
N VAL A 65 2.03 -1.62 6.60
CA VAL A 65 2.23 -3.04 6.37
C VAL A 65 1.45 -3.51 5.16
N LEU A 66 2.18 -4.07 4.18
CA LEU A 66 1.62 -4.86 3.08
C LEU A 66 1.28 -6.26 3.60
N THR A 67 0.02 -6.66 3.48
CA THR A 67 -0.45 -8.02 3.76
C THR A 67 -0.81 -8.75 2.47
N ILE A 68 -0.22 -9.92 2.27
CA ILE A 68 -0.38 -10.78 1.10
C ILE A 68 -1.08 -12.07 1.56
N PRO A 69 -2.25 -12.43 1.03
CA PRO A 69 -2.85 -13.73 1.30
C PRO A 69 -1.92 -14.87 0.89
N ALA A 70 -1.79 -15.88 1.74
CA ALA A 70 -0.95 -17.03 1.44
C ALA A 70 -1.47 -17.78 0.20
N VAL A 71 -0.65 -17.86 -0.84
CA VAL A 71 -0.95 -18.60 -2.06
C VAL A 71 -0.35 -20.01 -1.97
N LYS A 72 -1.20 -21.02 -2.09
CA LYS A 72 -0.78 -22.44 -2.08
C LYS A 72 0.24 -22.68 -3.19
N HIS A 73 1.33 -23.38 -2.86
CA HIS A 73 2.46 -23.66 -3.76
C HIS A 73 3.31 -22.44 -4.18
N ALA A 74 3.06 -21.25 -3.64
CA ALA A 74 3.97 -20.13 -3.80
C ALA A 74 5.16 -20.26 -2.84
N ASP A 75 6.36 -20.04 -3.36
CA ASP A 75 7.61 -20.04 -2.59
C ASP A 75 8.03 -18.62 -2.20
N LYS A 76 7.58 -17.62 -2.97
CA LYS A 76 7.86 -16.19 -2.76
C LYS A 76 6.86 -15.30 -3.50
N TYR A 77 6.90 -14.02 -3.17
CA TYR A 77 6.13 -12.98 -3.83
C TYR A 77 7.06 -11.92 -4.41
N LEU A 78 6.81 -11.52 -5.65
CA LEU A 78 7.37 -10.30 -6.22
C LEU A 78 6.33 -9.20 -6.02
N TYR A 79 6.74 -8.09 -5.42
CA TYR A 79 5.88 -6.93 -5.29
C TYR A 79 6.54 -5.67 -5.84
N THR A 80 5.73 -4.73 -6.30
CA THR A 80 6.18 -3.39 -6.68
C THR A 80 5.52 -2.34 -5.83
N VAL A 81 6.25 -1.28 -5.51
CA VAL A 81 5.70 -0.03 -4.94
C VAL A 81 6.11 1.08 -5.89
N ASP A 82 5.13 1.73 -6.53
CA ASP A 82 5.33 2.77 -7.55
C ASP A 82 6.31 2.34 -8.66
N GLY A 83 6.18 1.09 -9.10
CA GLY A 83 7.01 0.48 -10.15
C GLY A 83 8.38 -0.01 -9.70
N LYS A 84 8.83 0.28 -8.47
CA LYS A 84 10.08 -0.30 -7.92
C LYS A 84 9.83 -1.71 -7.42
N SER A 85 10.64 -2.68 -7.86
CA SER A 85 10.45 -4.11 -7.58
C SER A 85 11.19 -4.59 -6.33
N PHE A 86 10.54 -5.47 -5.58
CA PHE A 86 11.02 -6.08 -4.35
C PHE A 86 10.57 -7.55 -4.29
N THR A 87 11.18 -8.35 -3.41
CA THR A 87 10.80 -9.76 -3.21
C THR A 87 10.69 -10.05 -1.72
N THR A 88 9.72 -10.88 -1.34
CA THR A 88 9.55 -11.38 0.03
C THR A 88 9.07 -12.83 0.03
N LYS A 89 9.36 -13.56 1.11
CA LYS A 89 8.74 -14.86 1.42
C LYS A 89 7.64 -14.75 2.47
N GLU A 90 7.57 -13.60 3.14
CA GLU A 90 6.61 -13.35 4.21
C GLU A 90 5.29 -12.84 3.66
N VAL A 91 4.20 -13.14 4.36
CA VAL A 91 2.84 -12.67 4.03
C VAL A 91 2.55 -11.28 4.60
N LYS A 92 3.43 -10.75 5.46
CA LYS A 92 3.40 -9.38 5.95
C LYS A 92 4.75 -8.74 5.69
N THR A 93 4.77 -7.49 5.25
CA THR A 93 6.02 -6.77 4.98
C THR A 93 5.85 -5.29 5.27
N ASP A 94 6.77 -4.73 6.04
CA ASP A 94 6.84 -3.28 6.28
C ASP A 94 7.31 -2.56 5.00
N ILE A 95 6.48 -1.64 4.53
CA ILE A 95 6.73 -0.82 3.34
C ILE A 95 6.78 0.67 3.66
N SER A 96 6.87 1.06 4.94
CA SER A 96 6.85 2.46 5.38
C SER A 96 7.90 3.32 4.67
N ASP A 97 9.10 2.78 4.47
CA ASP A 97 10.22 3.42 3.76
C ASP A 97 9.99 3.57 2.23
N LYS A 98 8.96 2.91 1.69
CA LYS A 98 8.64 2.88 0.26
C LYS A 98 7.47 3.80 -0.10
N VAL A 99 6.71 4.28 0.89
CA VAL A 99 5.50 5.11 0.71
C VAL A 99 5.63 6.48 1.39
N THR A 100 6.80 7.10 1.29
CA THR A 100 7.16 8.31 2.05
C THR A 100 6.68 9.62 1.44
N SER A 101 6.40 9.67 0.14
CA SER A 101 5.91 10.89 -0.52
C SER A 101 4.41 11.05 -0.33
N GLY A 102 3.92 12.28 -0.13
CA GLY A 102 2.48 12.54 -0.14
C GLY A 102 1.87 12.18 -1.49
N GLY A 103 0.88 11.29 -1.50
CA GLY A 103 0.35 10.77 -2.75
C GLY A 103 -0.40 9.45 -2.64
N VAL A 104 -0.92 9.01 -3.79
CA VAL A 104 -1.40 7.64 -3.98
C VAL A 104 -0.23 6.77 -4.43
N HIS A 105 0.06 5.73 -3.65
CA HIS A 105 1.01 4.68 -3.96
C HIS A 105 0.30 3.49 -4.58
N ILE A 106 0.87 2.95 -5.66
CA ILE A 106 0.35 1.76 -6.32
C ILE A 106 1.23 0.57 -5.97
N ILE A 107 0.61 -0.43 -5.35
CA ILE A 107 1.27 -1.67 -4.96
C ILE A 107 0.74 -2.80 -5.82
N LYS A 108 1.63 -3.54 -6.48
CA LYS A 108 1.27 -4.76 -7.23
C LYS A 108 2.01 -5.96 -6.67
N VAL A 109 1.36 -7.11 -6.63
CA VAL A 109 1.92 -8.36 -6.09
C VAL A 109 1.62 -9.51 -7.05
N LYS A 110 2.60 -10.39 -7.27
CA LYS A 110 2.39 -11.70 -7.89
C LYS A 110 3.11 -12.79 -7.12
N ALA A 111 2.52 -13.98 -7.11
CA ALA A 111 3.07 -15.18 -6.49
C ALA A 111 3.97 -15.92 -7.49
N GLN A 112 5.10 -16.45 -7.00
CA GLN A 112 6.04 -17.24 -7.77
C GLN A 112 6.31 -18.57 -7.07
N SER A 113 6.53 -19.62 -7.86
CA SER A 113 6.99 -20.91 -7.36
C SER A 113 8.34 -21.27 -7.99
N GLU A 114 9.18 -21.96 -7.23
CA GLU A 114 10.40 -22.60 -7.72
C GLU A 114 10.08 -23.96 -8.38
N ASN A 115 8.87 -24.49 -8.20
CA ASN A 115 8.40 -25.68 -8.88
C ASN A 115 7.98 -25.36 -10.32
N LYS A 116 8.69 -25.93 -11.30
CA LYS A 116 8.46 -25.75 -12.74
C LYS A 116 7.05 -26.13 -13.23
N TYR A 117 6.29 -26.91 -12.47
CA TYR A 117 4.91 -27.27 -12.80
C TYR A 117 3.88 -26.21 -12.37
N PHE A 118 4.35 -25.10 -11.77
CA PHE A 118 3.52 -23.96 -11.45
C PHE A 118 3.98 -22.72 -12.22
N SER A 119 3.08 -22.13 -12.99
CA SER A 119 3.29 -20.80 -13.55
C SER A 119 2.91 -19.71 -12.55
N GLU A 120 3.55 -18.55 -12.68
CA GLU A 120 3.29 -17.38 -11.83
C GLU A 120 1.82 -16.96 -11.88
N SER A 121 1.34 -16.34 -10.79
CA SER A 121 0.00 -15.75 -10.77
C SER A 121 -0.08 -14.53 -11.71
N ASN A 122 -1.29 -14.02 -11.94
CA ASN A 122 -1.40 -12.64 -12.43
C ASN A 122 -0.89 -11.66 -11.36
N GLU A 123 -0.65 -10.41 -11.78
CA GLU A 123 -0.46 -9.31 -10.85
C GLU A 123 -1.81 -8.88 -10.26
N ALA A 124 -1.89 -8.91 -8.93
CA ALA A 124 -2.96 -8.25 -8.19
C ALA A 124 -2.48 -6.87 -7.72
N MET A 125 -3.41 -5.92 -7.53
CA MET A 125 -3.09 -4.52 -7.25
C MET A 125 -3.89 -3.99 -6.06
N THR A 126 -3.27 -3.13 -5.25
CA THR A 126 -3.91 -2.30 -4.23
C THR A 126 -3.30 -0.90 -4.24
N GLY A 127 -4.01 0.06 -3.65
CA GLY A 127 -3.52 1.42 -3.42
C GLY A 127 -3.30 1.70 -1.94
N TYR A 128 -2.40 2.65 -1.65
CA TYR A 128 -2.23 3.24 -0.33
C TYR A 128 -2.09 4.76 -0.47
N VAL A 129 -2.66 5.53 0.45
CA VAL A 129 -2.56 7.01 0.40
C VAL A 129 -1.71 7.49 1.56
N THR A 130 -0.62 8.19 1.24
CA THR A 130 0.21 8.86 2.22
C THR A 130 -0.18 10.33 2.29
N TYR A 131 -0.45 10.79 3.51
CA TYR A 131 -0.66 12.20 3.82
C TYR A 131 0.56 12.77 4.53
N LEU A 132 0.97 13.99 4.16
CA LEU A 132 2.08 14.70 4.79
C LEU A 132 1.56 15.90 5.57
N THR A 133 1.95 16.01 6.84
CA THR A 133 1.65 17.19 7.64
C THR A 133 2.56 18.35 7.24
N LEU A 134 1.97 19.51 6.93
CA LEU A 134 2.74 20.72 6.64
C LEU A 134 3.54 21.22 7.85
N ALA A 135 4.66 21.88 7.59
CA ALA A 135 5.40 22.59 8.63
C ALA A 135 4.56 23.75 9.20
N ALA A 136 4.69 24.00 10.50
CA ALA A 136 4.06 25.16 11.13
C ALA A 136 4.74 26.44 10.65
N PRO A 137 4.00 27.50 10.24
CA PRO A 137 4.60 28.78 9.89
C PRO A 137 5.31 29.38 11.10
N LEU A 138 6.36 30.17 10.85
CA LEU A 138 7.08 30.91 11.89
C LEU A 138 6.86 32.42 11.66
N PRO A 139 5.78 32.98 12.21
CA PRO A 139 5.51 34.40 12.05
C PRO A 139 6.42 35.26 12.92
N THR A 140 6.79 36.42 12.39
CA THR A 140 7.34 37.55 13.13
C THR A 140 6.37 38.72 13.04
N ALA A 141 6.46 39.65 13.99
CA ALA A 141 5.64 40.84 14.04
C ALA A 141 6.52 42.08 14.24
N VAL A 142 6.20 43.14 13.51
CA VAL A 142 6.79 44.47 13.71
C VAL A 142 5.66 45.46 13.89
N LYS A 143 5.62 46.12 15.06
CA LYS A 143 4.63 47.16 15.36
C LYS A 143 5.21 48.54 15.03
N GLU A 144 4.45 49.32 14.27
CA GLU A 144 4.73 50.73 13.97
C GLU A 144 3.47 51.54 14.26
N GLU A 145 3.53 52.42 15.27
CA GLU A 145 2.39 53.24 15.70
C GLU A 145 1.11 52.41 15.95
N ASP A 146 0.11 52.54 15.07
CA ASP A 146 -1.21 51.92 15.15
C ASP A 146 -1.37 50.71 14.20
N VAL A 147 -0.29 50.21 13.61
CA VAL A 147 -0.29 49.02 12.74
C VAL A 147 0.73 47.97 13.18
N VAL A 148 0.44 46.71 12.86
CA VAL A 148 1.35 45.59 13.01
C VAL A 148 1.52 44.90 11.67
N THR A 149 2.77 44.71 11.26
CA THR A 149 3.13 43.91 10.10
C THR A 149 3.54 42.52 10.57
N PHE A 150 2.76 41.52 10.20
CA PHE A 150 3.08 40.11 10.38
C PHE A 150 3.76 39.57 9.13
N THR A 151 4.84 38.81 9.28
CA THR A 151 5.57 38.19 8.16
C THR A 151 5.93 36.76 8.52
N TRP A 152 5.87 35.83 7.56
CA TRP A 152 6.31 34.46 7.74
C TRP A 152 6.93 33.92 6.45
N ASP A 153 7.76 32.88 6.55
CA ASP A 153 8.27 32.20 5.37
C ASP A 153 7.17 31.37 4.70
N ALA A 154 7.27 31.23 3.37
CA ALA A 154 6.37 30.35 2.64
C ALA A 154 6.57 28.90 3.09
N VAL A 155 5.50 28.28 3.58
CA VAL A 155 5.47 26.85 3.91
C VAL A 155 5.33 26.06 2.62
N GLU A 156 6.30 25.17 2.36
CA GLU A 156 6.31 24.30 1.19
C GLU A 156 5.01 23.49 1.10
N ASN A 157 4.41 23.38 -0.09
CA ASN A 157 3.14 22.70 -0.36
C ASN A 157 1.90 23.28 0.34
N ALA A 158 2.01 24.41 1.05
CA ALA A 158 0.84 25.13 1.53
C ALA A 158 0.08 25.76 0.36
N SER A 159 -1.24 25.59 0.37
CA SER A 159 -2.14 26.21 -0.61
C SER A 159 -2.55 27.63 -0.21
N SER A 160 -2.59 27.89 1.09
CA SER A 160 -2.97 29.16 1.71
C SER A 160 -2.62 29.15 3.19
N TYR A 161 -2.92 30.26 3.88
CA TYR A 161 -2.81 30.43 5.31
C TYR A 161 -4.15 30.82 5.89
N TYR A 162 -4.46 30.25 7.04
CA TYR A 162 -5.55 30.68 7.89
C TYR A 162 -4.97 31.43 9.08
N VAL A 163 -5.26 32.72 9.15
CA VAL A 163 -4.79 33.64 10.17
C VAL A 163 -5.94 34.02 11.10
N THR A 164 -5.66 34.04 12.39
CA THR A 164 -6.54 34.58 13.43
C THR A 164 -5.85 35.77 14.08
N TYR A 165 -6.54 36.90 14.23
CA TYR A 165 -6.01 38.05 14.96
C TYR A 165 -7.13 38.69 15.79
N GLY A 166 -7.05 38.52 17.11
CA GLY A 166 -8.20 38.83 17.98
C GLY A 166 -9.41 37.97 17.61
N GLU A 167 -10.50 38.59 17.20
CA GLU A 167 -11.72 37.89 16.73
C GLU A 167 -11.73 37.65 15.22
N ASP A 168 -10.83 38.30 14.47
CA ASP A 168 -10.81 38.24 13.01
C ASP A 168 -10.21 36.94 12.50
N LYS A 169 -10.74 36.49 11.36
CA LYS A 169 -10.37 35.25 10.65
C LYS A 169 -10.10 35.57 9.20
N ILE A 170 -8.85 35.37 8.76
CA ILE A 170 -8.36 35.81 7.47
C ILE A 170 -7.80 34.60 6.71
N TYR A 171 -8.23 34.41 5.47
CA TYR A 171 -7.60 33.47 4.54
C TYR A 171 -6.76 34.25 3.55
N THR A 172 -5.49 33.88 3.39
CA THR A 172 -4.58 34.57 2.47
C THR A 172 -3.60 33.60 1.83
N THR A 173 -3.12 33.94 0.64
CA THR A 173 -1.96 33.29 0.00
C THR A 173 -0.69 34.11 0.15
N ALA A 174 -0.79 35.35 0.65
CA ALA A 174 0.36 36.18 0.95
C ALA A 174 1.13 35.64 2.17
N THR A 175 2.41 36.01 2.25
CA THR A 175 3.30 35.69 3.37
C THR A 175 3.52 36.87 4.32
N SER A 176 2.71 37.92 4.16
CA SER A 176 2.69 39.07 5.04
C SER A 176 1.30 39.69 5.10
N LEU A 177 0.95 40.25 6.27
CA LEU A 177 -0.27 41.00 6.51
C LEU A 177 0.05 42.24 7.32
N VAL A 178 -0.55 43.37 6.93
CA VAL A 178 -0.55 44.60 7.72
C VAL A 178 -1.94 44.77 8.29
N LEU A 179 -2.05 44.77 9.62
CA LEU A 179 -3.31 44.86 10.35
C LEU A 179 -3.26 46.02 11.35
N PRO A 180 -4.40 46.64 11.69
CA PRO A 180 -4.47 47.60 12.79
C PRO A 180 -4.00 46.96 14.10
N TYR A 181 -3.25 47.70 14.91
CA TYR A 181 -2.87 47.23 16.24
C TYR A 181 -4.10 47.17 17.14
N VAL A 182 -4.38 45.98 17.67
CA VAL A 182 -5.40 45.76 18.69
C VAL A 182 -4.70 45.33 19.98
N ALA A 183 -4.92 46.09 21.05
CA ALA A 183 -4.39 45.75 22.36
C ALA A 183 -4.89 44.36 22.79
N ASP A 184 -4.00 43.57 23.39
CA ASP A 184 -4.25 42.20 23.87
C ASP A 184 -4.65 41.17 22.80
N ALA A 185 -4.68 41.53 21.52
CA ALA A 185 -4.94 40.59 20.44
C ALA A 185 -3.76 39.62 20.25
N ALA A 186 -4.06 38.32 20.28
CA ALA A 186 -3.12 37.29 19.87
C ALA A 186 -3.20 37.08 18.36
N PHE A 187 -2.06 36.78 17.74
CA PHE A 187 -1.97 36.33 16.36
C PHE A 187 -1.82 34.82 16.33
N GLY A 188 -2.55 34.15 15.44
CA GLY A 188 -2.43 32.73 15.16
C GLY A 188 -2.35 32.52 13.66
N ILE A 189 -1.53 31.58 13.22
CA ILE A 189 -1.41 31.22 11.81
C ILE A 189 -1.28 29.72 11.63
N GLN A 190 -1.99 29.20 10.65
CA GLN A 190 -1.95 27.82 10.21
C GLN A 190 -1.70 27.76 8.70
N ALA A 191 -0.76 26.93 8.25
CA ALA A 191 -0.63 26.61 6.83
C ALA A 191 -1.71 25.60 6.43
N LYS A 192 -2.42 25.89 5.33
CA LYS A 192 -3.52 25.05 4.85
C LYS A 192 -3.05 24.15 3.73
N GLY A 193 -3.17 22.85 3.97
CA GLY A 193 -2.80 21.82 3.01
C GLY A 193 -3.79 21.68 1.88
N ALA A 194 -3.34 21.08 0.77
CA ALA A 194 -4.21 20.65 -0.32
C ALA A 194 -3.80 19.24 -0.77
N SER A 195 -4.77 18.51 -1.32
CA SER A 195 -4.59 17.13 -1.81
C SER A 195 -4.05 16.19 -0.72
N PHE A 196 -2.78 15.79 -0.81
CA PHE A 196 -2.12 14.85 0.10
C PHE A 196 -1.38 15.54 1.25
N HIS A 197 -1.59 16.84 1.44
CA HIS A 197 -0.99 17.59 2.53
C HIS A 197 -2.05 17.94 3.57
N LEU A 198 -1.81 17.57 4.82
CA LEU A 198 -2.62 17.96 5.97
C LEU A 198 -2.19 19.35 6.44
N ASP A 199 -3.11 20.08 7.06
CA ASP A 199 -2.80 21.36 7.67
C ASP A 199 -1.67 21.24 8.71
N SER A 200 -0.90 22.30 8.85
CA SER A 200 0.09 22.36 9.92
C SER A 200 -0.54 22.61 11.28
N ALA A 201 0.27 22.51 12.33
CA ALA A 201 -0.11 23.06 13.63
C ALA A 201 -0.28 24.59 13.56
N VAL A 202 -1.10 25.14 14.45
CA VAL A 202 -1.22 26.60 14.59
C VAL A 202 -0.01 27.12 15.36
N THR A 203 0.67 28.13 14.82
CA THR A 203 1.68 28.91 15.55
C THR A 203 1.03 30.20 16.03
N THR A 204 1.30 30.59 17.28
CA THR A 204 0.73 31.79 17.88
C THR A 204 1.81 32.77 18.32
N LEU A 205 1.56 34.07 18.13
CA LEU A 205 2.25 35.15 18.82
C LEU A 205 1.31 35.77 19.85
N THR A 206 1.76 35.83 21.09
CA THR A 206 1.10 36.55 22.17
C THR A 206 1.19 38.07 21.95
N ALA A 207 0.33 38.82 22.63
CA ALA A 207 0.39 40.29 22.60
C ALA A 207 1.77 40.83 23.04
N ALA A 208 2.46 40.13 23.96
CA ALA A 208 3.80 40.51 24.41
C ALA A 208 4.87 40.32 23.31
N GLU A 209 4.80 39.20 22.58
CA GLU A 209 5.73 38.92 21.48
C GLU A 209 5.55 39.90 20.32
N ILE A 210 4.31 40.35 20.06
CA ILE A 210 4.01 41.37 19.04
C ILE A 210 4.65 42.74 19.38
N LEU A 211 4.81 43.04 20.66
CA LEU A 211 5.41 44.29 21.15
C LEU A 211 6.93 44.24 21.25
N THR A 212 7.54 43.07 21.06
CA THR A 212 8.99 42.90 21.18
C THR A 212 9.64 43.30 19.84
N PRO A 213 10.49 44.34 19.79
CA PRO A 213 11.16 44.70 18.55
C PRO A 213 12.07 43.55 18.09
N ALA A 214 12.09 43.29 16.78
CA ALA A 214 13.03 42.33 16.19
C ALA A 214 14.47 42.74 16.55
N ALA A 215 15.23 41.82 17.15
CA ALA A 215 16.64 42.02 17.51
C ALA A 215 17.54 42.11 16.28
#